data_AF-A0A933N370-F1
#
_entry.id   AF-A0A933N370-F1
#
_cell.length_a   1.000
_cell.length_b   1.000
_cell.length_c   1.000
_cell.angle_alpha   90.00
_cell.angle_beta   90.00
_cell.angle_gamma   90.00
#
_symmetry.space_group_name_H-M   'P 1'
#
loop_
_entity.id
_entity.type
_entity.pdbx_description
1 polymer ?
#
loop_
_entity_poly.entity_id
_entity_poly.type
_entity_poly.pdbx_seq_one_letter_code
_entity_poly.pdbx_strand_id
1 'polypeptide(L)'
;MVTEKLSVNQADFVPIIGSAILVYLVAAIFLHSGPPEVLEFIAKCGFLIILLPFLKKIGITTNGLKNYSSKRVTSDFIKATKYFLIILISVIAVIFLLAFVFGLISSFSHPGTVFWERIINGGGNQLGIYTANYAFKSPIATFFYLSTVCVVAPIGEEIFFRRFLFVFLRKKHSKGFSMFISGIVFGGVHFGGFISAAIMGFILAYIYEKEEKLAIPIILHALKNSTAVIIVLIRSFI
;
A
#
# COMPACT_ATOMS: atom_id res chain seq x y z
N MET A 1 14.27 -13.71 -13.69
CA MET A 1 13.60 -13.51 -12.37
C MET A 1 14.08 -12.21 -11.74
N VAL A 2 13.25 -11.54 -10.93
CA VAL A 2 13.55 -10.27 -10.22
C VAL A 2 14.94 -10.25 -9.55
N THR A 3 15.43 -11.41 -9.08
CA THR A 3 16.73 -11.58 -8.44
C THR A 3 17.93 -11.47 -9.38
N GLU A 4 17.79 -11.77 -10.67
CA GLU A 4 18.89 -11.79 -11.66
C GLU A 4 19.35 -10.39 -12.08
N LYS A 5 18.50 -9.37 -11.91
CA LYS A 5 18.80 -7.98 -12.30
C LYS A 5 19.43 -7.14 -11.20
N LEU A 6 19.53 -7.65 -9.97
CA LEU A 6 19.99 -6.90 -8.80
C LEU A 6 21.31 -7.44 -8.27
N SER A 7 22.42 -6.85 -8.73
CA SER A 7 23.82 -7.18 -8.41
C SER A 7 24.24 -6.92 -6.95
N VAL A 8 23.29 -6.71 -6.03
CA VAL A 8 23.57 -6.21 -4.67
C VAL A 8 23.81 -7.33 -3.68
N ASN A 9 24.83 -7.15 -2.85
CA ASN A 9 25.16 -8.11 -1.81
C ASN A 9 24.07 -8.12 -0.72
N GLN A 10 23.81 -9.29 -0.15
CA GLN A 10 22.76 -9.43 0.87
C GLN A 10 23.05 -8.61 2.13
N ALA A 11 24.34 -8.41 2.45
CA ALA A 11 24.78 -7.57 3.57
C ALA A 11 24.30 -6.12 3.46
N ASP A 12 24.05 -5.61 2.24
CA ASP A 12 23.56 -4.25 2.04
C ASP A 12 22.07 -4.08 2.43
N PHE A 13 21.29 -5.17 2.52
CA PHE A 13 19.84 -5.08 2.83
C PHE A 13 19.55 -4.94 4.33
N VAL A 14 20.38 -5.51 5.20
CA VAL A 14 20.12 -5.55 6.65
C VAL A 14 20.12 -4.14 7.28
N PRO A 15 21.10 -3.25 7.00
CA PRO A 15 21.06 -1.88 7.50
C PRO A 15 19.86 -1.09 6.97
N ILE A 16 19.39 -1.39 5.76
CA ILE A 16 18.22 -0.72 5.16
C ILE A 16 16.96 -1.05 5.93
N ILE A 17 16.75 -2.34 6.17
CA ILE A 17 15.58 -2.84 6.89
C ILE A 17 15.59 -2.29 8.31
N GLY A 18 16.74 -2.32 8.99
CA GLY A 18 16.90 -1.72 10.31
C GLY A 18 16.59 -0.22 10.34
N SER A 19 17.19 0.57 9.45
CA SER A 19 16.97 2.02 9.38
C SER A 19 15.53 2.38 9.01
N ALA A 20 14.93 1.65 8.07
CA ALA A 20 13.55 1.84 7.66
C ALA A 20 12.57 1.59 8.81
N ILE A 21 12.77 0.51 9.58
CA ILE A 21 11.97 0.21 10.77
C ILE A 21 12.18 1.29 11.83
N LEU A 22 13.43 1.70 12.08
CA LEU A 22 13.74 2.74 13.05
C LEU A 22 13.02 4.06 12.71
N VAL A 23 13.03 4.47 11.44
CA VAL A 23 12.32 5.68 10.99
C VAL A 23 10.82 5.54 11.19
N TYR A 24 10.25 4.38 10.91
CA TYR A 24 8.83 4.13 11.12
C TYR A 24 8.46 4.24 12.61
N LEU A 25 9.29 3.68 13.50
CA LEU A 25 9.13 3.79 14.95
C LEU A 25 9.31 5.23 15.46
N VAL A 26 10.32 5.93 14.95
CA VAL A 26 10.59 7.32 15.30
C VAL A 26 9.45 8.24 14.84
N ALA A 27 8.92 8.05 13.63
CA ALA A 27 7.75 8.75 13.14
C ALA A 27 6.53 8.53 14.05
N ALA A 28 6.31 7.30 14.52
CA ALA A 28 5.23 6.98 15.46
C ALA A 28 5.38 7.72 16.81
N ILE A 29 6.61 7.99 17.25
CA ILE A 29 6.89 8.73 18.49
C ILE A 29 6.64 10.23 18.30
N PHE A 30 7.13 10.83 17.22
CA PHE A 30 7.04 12.27 17.00
C PHE A 30 5.61 12.77 16.72
N LEU A 31 4.69 11.91 16.28
CA LEU A 31 3.28 12.23 15.98
C LEU A 31 2.48 12.86 17.13
N HIS A 32 3.07 12.98 18.33
CA HIS A 32 2.50 13.71 19.46
C HIS A 32 2.78 15.22 19.47
N SER A 33 3.53 15.76 18.49
CA SER A 33 3.98 17.16 18.49
C SER A 33 3.86 17.83 17.12
N GLY A 34 2.65 18.28 16.76
CA GLY A 34 2.36 19.07 15.55
C GLY A 34 1.02 18.72 14.88
N PRO A 35 0.61 19.42 13.80
CA PRO A 35 -0.50 18.97 12.97
C PRO A 35 -0.17 17.59 12.39
N PRO A 36 -0.99 16.56 12.64
CA PRO A 36 -0.62 15.19 12.34
C PRO A 36 -0.31 14.97 10.85
N GLU A 37 -1.02 15.64 9.94
CA GLU A 37 -0.84 15.46 8.48
C GLU A 37 0.50 16.00 7.97
N VAL A 38 0.93 17.16 8.47
CA VAL A 38 2.20 17.78 8.07
C VAL A 38 3.36 16.93 8.59
N LEU A 39 3.24 16.44 9.81
CA LEU A 39 4.27 15.64 10.44
C LEU A 39 4.36 14.24 9.82
N GLU A 40 3.23 13.61 9.50
CA GLU A 40 3.20 12.37 8.72
C GLU A 40 3.85 12.56 7.35
N PHE A 41 3.56 13.66 6.67
CA PHE A 41 4.18 13.98 5.38
C PHE A 41 5.70 14.11 5.49
N ILE A 42 6.19 14.88 6.47
CA ILE A 42 7.63 15.05 6.73
C ILE A 42 8.27 13.70 7.05
N ALA A 43 7.64 12.89 7.90
CA ALA A 43 8.13 11.56 8.26
C ALA A 43 8.24 10.62 7.06
N LYS A 44 7.21 10.58 6.20
CA LYS A 44 7.21 9.75 4.98
C LYS A 44 8.21 10.26 3.93
N CYS A 45 8.41 11.56 3.82
CA CYS A 45 9.49 12.14 3.02
C CYS A 45 10.88 11.78 3.58
N GLY A 46 11.08 11.87 4.89
CA GLY A 46 12.32 11.46 5.56
C GLY A 46 12.62 9.99 5.34
N PHE A 47 11.60 9.13 5.44
CA PHE A 47 11.70 7.71 5.09
C PHE A 47 12.18 7.49 3.65
N LEU A 48 11.60 8.20 2.67
CA LEU A 48 12.05 8.14 1.28
C LEU A 48 13.51 8.57 1.13
N ILE A 49 13.91 9.67 1.78
CA ILE A 49 15.29 10.18 1.74
C ILE A 49 16.27 9.13 2.24
N ILE A 50 15.93 8.43 3.32
CA ILE A 50 16.76 7.37 3.90
C ILE A 50 16.90 6.17 2.97
N LEU A 51 15.92 5.91 2.10
CA LEU A 51 16.00 4.86 1.08
C LEU A 51 16.87 5.27 -0.13
N LEU A 52 17.04 6.56 -0.42
CA LEU A 52 17.76 7.04 -1.62
C LEU A 52 19.20 6.52 -1.78
N PRO A 53 20.07 6.53 -0.75
CA PRO A 53 21.44 6.01 -0.87
C PRO A 53 21.46 4.54 -1.28
N PHE A 54 20.45 3.78 -0.82
CA PHE A 54 20.34 2.37 -1.11
C PHE A 54 19.78 2.07 -2.48
N LEU A 55 18.86 2.92 -3.00
CA LEU A 55 18.42 2.85 -4.39
C LEU A 55 19.62 2.88 -5.35
N LYS A 56 20.60 3.75 -5.07
CA LYS A 56 21.83 3.84 -5.87
C LYS A 56 22.67 2.56 -5.77
N LYS A 57 22.82 1.98 -4.57
CA LYS A 57 23.51 0.69 -4.38
C LYS A 57 22.85 -0.45 -5.16
N ILE A 58 21.52 -0.44 -5.28
CA ILE A 58 20.74 -1.43 -6.07
C ILE A 58 20.63 -1.13 -7.56
N GLY A 59 21.49 -0.25 -8.08
CA GLY A 59 21.59 0.04 -9.50
C GLY A 59 20.46 0.92 -10.04
N ILE A 60 19.61 1.49 -9.18
CA ILE A 60 18.63 2.52 -9.60
C ILE A 60 19.38 3.86 -9.65
N THR A 61 19.62 4.34 -10.87
CA THR A 61 20.28 5.63 -11.12
C THR A 61 19.30 6.67 -11.64
N THR A 62 19.63 7.94 -11.43
CA THR A 62 18.86 9.08 -11.98
C THR A 62 18.80 9.06 -13.51
N ASN A 63 19.81 8.49 -14.17
CA ASN A 63 19.82 8.31 -15.63
C ASN A 63 18.78 7.29 -16.10
N GLY A 64 18.53 6.23 -15.33
CA GLY A 64 17.45 5.27 -15.61
C GLY A 64 16.06 5.92 -15.55
N LEU A 65 15.88 6.92 -14.67
CA LEU A 65 14.66 7.73 -14.58
C LEU A 65 14.55 8.72 -15.75
N LYS A 66 15.64 9.41 -16.10
CA LYS A 66 15.66 10.32 -17.27
C LYS A 66 15.38 9.61 -18.59
N ASN A 67 15.83 8.36 -18.71
CA ASN A 67 15.61 7.53 -19.90
C ASN A 67 14.24 6.81 -19.88
N TYR A 68 13.40 7.07 -18.88
CA TYR A 68 12.07 6.48 -18.78
C TYR A 68 11.11 7.17 -19.77
N SER A 69 10.99 6.59 -20.96
CA SER A 69 10.13 7.13 -22.01
C SER A 69 8.66 7.25 -21.57
N SER A 70 7.98 8.31 -22.03
CA SER A 70 6.54 8.53 -21.83
C SER A 70 5.71 7.31 -22.25
N LYS A 71 6.07 6.62 -23.34
CA LYS A 71 5.41 5.37 -23.78
C LYS A 71 5.46 4.26 -22.71
N ARG A 72 6.56 4.17 -21.96
CA ARG A 72 6.69 3.20 -20.85
C ARG A 72 5.81 3.59 -19.67
N VAL A 73 5.78 4.88 -19.31
CA VAL A 73 4.88 5.40 -18.26
C VAL A 73 3.43 5.05 -18.58
N THR A 74 2.98 5.36 -19.80
CA THR A 74 1.61 5.04 -20.26
C THR A 74 1.34 3.54 -20.20
N SER A 75 2.27 2.70 -20.65
CA SER A 75 2.11 1.24 -20.61
C SER A 75 1.96 0.70 -19.19
N ASP A 76 2.76 1.20 -18.25
CA ASP A 76 2.70 0.77 -16.85
C ASP A 76 1.43 1.23 -16.16
N PHE A 77 0.99 2.46 -16.46
CA PHE A 77 -0.28 2.98 -15.99
C PHE A 77 -1.46 2.12 -16.48
N ILE A 78 -1.51 1.81 -17.78
CA ILE A 78 -2.55 0.94 -18.35
C ILE A 78 -2.56 -0.43 -17.66
N LYS A 79 -1.39 -1.03 -17.42
CA LYS A 79 -1.30 -2.33 -16.72
C LYS A 79 -1.79 -2.23 -15.27
N ALA A 80 -1.36 -1.20 -14.55
CA ALA A 80 -1.80 -0.98 -13.16
C ALA A 80 -3.32 -0.79 -13.09
N THR A 81 -3.91 -0.01 -14.00
CA THR A 81 -5.37 0.17 -14.10
C THR A 81 -6.09 -1.13 -14.41
N LYS A 82 -5.56 -1.97 -15.31
CA LYS A 82 -6.14 -3.31 -15.58
C LYS A 82 -6.14 -4.19 -14.34
N TYR A 83 -5.01 -4.25 -13.62
CA TYR A 83 -4.94 -5.00 -12.36
C TYR A 83 -5.90 -4.44 -11.32
N PHE A 84 -5.99 -3.12 -11.19
CA PHE A 84 -6.92 -2.45 -10.29
C PHE A 84 -8.38 -2.84 -10.57
N LEU A 85 -8.82 -2.80 -11.82
CA LEU A 85 -10.18 -3.18 -12.21
C LEU A 85 -10.46 -4.66 -11.95
N ILE A 86 -9.51 -5.55 -12.24
CA ILE A 86 -9.65 -6.98 -11.93
C ILE A 86 -9.83 -7.19 -10.43
N ILE A 87 -9.00 -6.56 -9.60
CA ILE A 87 -9.10 -6.67 -8.14
C ILE A 87 -10.43 -6.11 -7.65
N LEU A 88 -10.83 -4.93 -8.14
CA LEU A 88 -12.07 -4.28 -7.76
C LEU A 88 -13.30 -5.16 -8.07
N ILE A 89 -13.39 -5.68 -9.29
CA ILE A 89 -14.48 -6.58 -9.71
C ILE A 89 -14.46 -7.86 -8.87
N SER A 90 -13.27 -8.42 -8.59
CA SER A 90 -13.14 -9.64 -7.78
C SER A 90 -13.61 -9.41 -6.35
N VAL A 91 -13.26 -8.28 -5.73
CA VAL A 91 -13.70 -7.92 -4.38
C VAL A 91 -15.22 -7.74 -4.35
N ILE A 92 -15.79 -7.04 -5.33
CA ILE A 92 -17.23 -6.85 -5.46
C ILE A 92 -17.93 -8.21 -5.58
N ALA A 93 -17.45 -9.10 -6.47
CA ALA A 93 -18.01 -10.43 -6.66
C ALA A 93 -17.96 -11.27 -5.36
N VAL A 94 -16.85 -11.22 -4.62
CA VAL A 94 -16.73 -11.90 -3.31
C VAL A 94 -17.72 -11.32 -2.29
N ILE A 95 -17.89 -10.00 -2.23
CA ILE A 95 -18.88 -9.37 -1.33
C ILE A 95 -20.30 -9.84 -1.68
N PHE A 96 -20.67 -9.86 -2.96
CA PHE A 96 -21.97 -10.36 -3.40
C PHE A 96 -22.16 -11.84 -3.10
N LEU A 97 -21.13 -12.67 -3.29
CA LEU A 97 -21.18 -14.08 -2.95
C LEU A 97 -21.38 -14.29 -1.45
N LEU A 98 -20.62 -13.57 -0.61
CA LEU A 98 -20.78 -13.63 0.84
C LEU A 98 -22.15 -13.14 1.30
N ALA A 99 -22.67 -12.08 0.67
CA ALA A 99 -24.03 -11.58 0.91
C ALA A 99 -25.09 -12.62 0.57
N PHE A 100 -24.95 -13.29 -0.58
CA PHE A 100 -25.85 -14.35 -1.00
C PHE A 100 -25.82 -15.54 -0.04
N VAL A 101 -24.63 -16.04 0.30
CA VAL A 101 -24.45 -17.16 1.25
C VAL A 101 -25.00 -16.80 2.63
N PHE A 102 -24.72 -15.60 3.14
CA PHE A 102 -25.28 -15.14 4.40
C PHE A 102 -26.81 -14.99 4.31
N GLY A 103 -27.34 -14.49 3.20
CA GLY A 103 -28.78 -14.44 2.93
C GLY A 103 -29.45 -15.81 3.03
N LEU A 104 -28.82 -16.84 2.45
CA LEU A 104 -29.30 -18.22 2.57
C LEU A 104 -29.27 -18.71 4.02
N ILE A 105 -28.18 -18.50 4.77
CA ILE A 105 -28.04 -18.93 6.17
C ILE A 105 -29.04 -18.19 7.07
N SER A 106 -29.16 -16.88 6.88
CA SER A 106 -30.03 -16.01 7.66
C SER A 106 -31.52 -16.25 7.38
N SER A 107 -31.88 -16.75 6.19
CA SER A 107 -33.22 -17.27 5.91
C SER A 107 -33.63 -18.44 6.81
N PHE A 108 -32.68 -19.10 7.48
CA PHE A 108 -32.95 -20.11 8.52
C PHE A 108 -32.85 -19.56 9.96
N SER A 109 -32.41 -18.30 10.13
CA SER A 109 -32.04 -17.75 11.44
C SER A 109 -32.75 -16.43 11.77
N HIS A 110 -32.57 -15.32 11.02
CA HIS A 110 -33.17 -13.97 11.22
C HIS A 110 -33.16 -13.20 9.87
N PRO A 111 -34.11 -12.27 9.56
CA PRO A 111 -34.21 -11.62 8.25
C PRO A 111 -33.00 -10.73 7.91
N GLY A 112 -32.58 -10.72 6.64
CA GLY A 112 -31.29 -10.23 6.11
C GLY A 112 -30.92 -8.74 6.25
N THR A 113 -31.51 -7.98 7.17
CA THR A 113 -31.16 -6.55 7.38
C THR A 113 -29.80 -6.35 8.07
N VAL A 114 -29.43 -7.25 8.98
CA VAL A 114 -28.20 -7.14 9.80
C VAL A 114 -26.92 -7.23 8.96
N PHE A 115 -26.94 -7.97 7.85
CA PHE A 115 -25.78 -8.12 6.98
C PHE A 115 -25.43 -6.82 6.24
N TRP A 116 -26.43 -6.22 5.60
CA TRP A 116 -26.24 -4.98 4.84
C TRP A 116 -25.81 -3.84 5.76
N GLU A 117 -26.41 -3.76 6.95
CA GLU A 117 -26.00 -2.80 7.98
C GLU A 117 -24.54 -3.00 8.39
N ARG A 118 -24.09 -4.24 8.63
CA ARG A 118 -22.68 -4.53 8.97
C ARG A 118 -21.71 -4.23 7.84
N ILE A 119 -22.08 -4.43 6.57
CA ILE A 119 -21.22 -4.08 5.43
C ILE A 119 -21.13 -2.57 5.25
N ILE A 120 -22.26 -1.87 5.35
CA ILE A 120 -22.35 -0.41 5.19
C ILE A 120 -21.60 0.28 6.33
N ASN A 121 -21.78 -0.18 7.57
CA ASN A 121 -21.25 0.45 8.78
C ASN A 121 -19.88 -0.10 9.24
N GLY A 122 -19.52 -1.34 8.86
CA GLY A 122 -18.33 -2.03 9.38
C GLY A 122 -17.05 -1.90 8.54
N GLY A 123 -17.07 -1.18 7.42
CA GLY A 123 -15.99 -1.20 6.43
C GLY A 123 -14.84 -0.19 6.63
N GLY A 124 -14.80 0.59 7.70
CA GLY A 124 -13.80 1.66 7.88
C GLY A 124 -12.95 1.51 9.14
N ASN A 125 -11.64 1.70 9.02
CA ASN A 125 -10.80 2.00 10.18
C ASN A 125 -11.29 3.34 10.76
N GLN A 126 -11.89 3.32 11.96
CA GLN A 126 -12.40 4.53 12.61
C GLN A 126 -11.31 5.61 12.72
N LEU A 127 -10.08 5.24 13.05
CA LEU A 127 -8.94 6.17 13.11
C LEU A 127 -8.70 6.86 11.76
N GLY A 128 -8.72 6.10 10.65
CA GLY A 128 -8.53 6.67 9.31
C GLY A 128 -9.66 7.61 8.88
N ILE A 129 -10.90 7.32 9.30
CA ILE A 129 -12.05 8.22 9.07
C ILE A 129 -11.90 9.51 9.89
N TYR A 130 -11.53 9.42 11.17
CA TYR A 130 -11.31 10.59 12.02
C TYR A 130 -10.20 11.50 11.48
N THR A 131 -9.05 10.93 11.08
CA THR A 131 -7.93 11.69 10.51
C THR A 131 -8.34 12.38 9.21
N ALA A 132 -9.02 11.68 8.30
CA ALA A 132 -9.49 12.27 7.05
C ALA A 132 -10.49 13.40 7.29
N ASN A 133 -11.46 13.21 8.19
CA ASN A 133 -12.46 14.22 8.53
C ASN A 133 -11.83 15.48 9.15
N TYR A 134 -10.76 15.32 9.94
CA TYR A 134 -10.02 16.46 10.46
C TYR A 134 -9.25 17.18 9.35
N ALA A 135 -8.51 16.44 8.51
CA ALA A 135 -7.74 16.98 7.40
C ALA A 135 -8.61 17.76 6.41
N PHE A 136 -9.81 17.26 6.09
CA PHE A 136 -10.73 17.87 5.12
C PHE A 136 -11.33 19.21 5.57
N LYS A 137 -11.17 19.60 6.84
CA LYS A 137 -11.58 20.93 7.32
C LYS A 137 -10.61 22.04 6.94
N SER A 138 -9.39 21.70 6.50
CA SER A 138 -8.35 22.66 6.13
C SER A 138 -7.77 22.32 4.76
N PRO A 139 -7.77 23.26 3.78
CA PRO A 139 -7.15 23.01 2.47
C PRO A 139 -5.68 22.60 2.56
N ILE A 140 -4.96 23.16 3.54
CA ILE A 140 -3.54 22.85 3.77
C ILE A 140 -3.39 21.43 4.34
N ALA A 141 -4.17 21.07 5.36
CA ALA A 141 -4.13 19.72 5.93
C ALA A 141 -4.57 18.66 4.91
N THR A 142 -5.58 18.98 4.11
CA THR A 142 -6.04 18.16 2.96
C THR A 142 -4.92 17.92 1.97
N PHE A 143 -4.19 18.97 1.57
CA PHE A 143 -3.07 18.83 0.65
C PHE A 143 -2.00 17.86 1.17
N PHE A 144 -1.58 18.01 2.44
CA PHE A 144 -0.57 17.14 3.05
C PHE A 144 -1.09 15.71 3.23
N TYR A 145 -2.33 15.54 3.66
CA TYR A 145 -2.97 14.23 3.80
C TYR A 145 -3.05 13.48 2.47
N LEU A 146 -3.61 14.12 1.43
CA LEU A 146 -3.74 13.53 0.10
C LEU A 146 -2.37 13.19 -0.51
N SER A 147 -1.40 14.11 -0.40
CA SER A 147 -0.04 13.87 -0.89
C SER A 147 0.60 12.67 -0.19
N THR A 148 0.42 12.56 1.13
CA THR A 148 0.96 11.46 1.93
C THR A 148 0.34 10.13 1.54
N VAL A 149 -0.99 10.04 1.61
CA VAL A 149 -1.73 8.77 1.46
C VAL A 149 -1.74 8.27 0.02
N CYS A 150 -1.84 9.17 -0.97
CA CYS A 150 -2.00 8.80 -2.37
C CYS A 150 -0.68 8.75 -3.15
N VAL A 151 0.40 9.38 -2.65
CA VAL A 151 1.66 9.49 -3.40
C VAL A 151 2.87 9.05 -2.58
N VAL A 152 3.20 9.77 -1.50
CA VAL A 152 4.45 9.59 -0.77
C VAL A 152 4.51 8.20 -0.11
N ALA A 153 3.44 7.78 0.56
CA ALA A 153 3.36 6.48 1.21
C ALA A 153 3.42 5.32 0.19
N PRO A 154 2.59 5.27 -0.88
CA PRO A 154 2.71 4.23 -1.91
C PRO A 154 4.11 4.10 -2.51
N ILE A 155 4.78 5.23 -2.81
CA ILE A 155 6.16 5.19 -3.34
C ILE A 155 7.11 4.57 -2.33
N GLY A 156 7.11 5.06 -1.09
CA GLY A 156 8.04 4.61 -0.06
C GLY A 156 7.80 3.16 0.33
N GLU A 157 6.55 2.78 0.54
CA GLU A 157 6.17 1.44 0.95
C GLU A 157 6.50 0.43 -0.14
N GLU A 158 6.19 0.69 -1.42
CA GLU A 158 6.54 -0.28 -2.46
C GLU A 158 8.05 -0.37 -2.69
N ILE A 159 8.81 0.73 -2.58
CA ILE A 159 10.27 0.67 -2.58
C ILE A 159 10.74 -0.25 -1.44
N PHE A 160 10.26 -0.04 -0.22
CA PHE A 160 10.67 -0.84 0.93
C PHE A 160 10.27 -2.31 0.78
N PHE A 161 8.98 -2.58 0.60
CA PHE A 161 8.43 -3.91 0.65
C PHE A 161 8.73 -4.73 -0.61
N ARG A 162 8.71 -4.12 -1.81
CA ARG A 162 8.95 -4.86 -3.06
C ARG A 162 10.41 -4.85 -3.47
N ARG A 163 11.06 -3.69 -3.41
CA ARG A 163 12.43 -3.56 -3.90
C ARG A 163 13.46 -4.04 -2.89
N PHE A 164 13.22 -3.84 -1.59
CA PHE A 164 14.13 -4.30 -0.55
C PHE A 164 13.70 -5.64 0.07
N LEU A 165 12.61 -5.67 0.83
CA LEU A 165 12.22 -6.85 1.61
C LEU A 165 11.93 -8.07 0.72
N PHE A 166 11.08 -7.92 -0.30
CA PHE A 166 10.69 -9.03 -1.17
C PHE A 166 11.89 -9.57 -1.96
N VAL A 167 12.74 -8.71 -2.53
CA VAL A 167 13.96 -9.16 -3.22
C VAL A 167 14.91 -9.89 -2.27
N PHE A 168 15.11 -9.36 -1.06
CA PHE A 168 15.93 -10.01 -0.03
C PHE A 168 15.43 -11.42 0.28
N LEU A 169 14.11 -11.59 0.46
CA LEU A 169 13.50 -12.90 0.68
C LEU A 169 13.63 -13.81 -0.55
N ARG A 170 13.42 -13.26 -1.76
CA ARG A 170 13.48 -14.03 -3.01
C ARG A 170 14.86 -14.57 -3.34
N LYS A 171 15.93 -13.96 -2.81
CA LYS A 171 17.30 -14.48 -2.97
C LYS A 171 17.54 -15.81 -2.26
N LYS A 172 16.76 -16.14 -1.22
CA LYS A 172 16.93 -17.36 -0.41
C LYS A 172 15.74 -18.30 -0.40
N HIS A 173 14.57 -17.80 -0.76
CA HIS A 173 13.32 -18.53 -0.59
C HIS A 173 12.52 -18.61 -1.90
N SER A 174 11.60 -19.57 -1.94
CA SER A 174 10.69 -19.75 -3.07
C SER A 174 9.82 -18.51 -3.28
N LYS A 175 9.36 -18.32 -4.53
CA LYS A 175 8.46 -17.23 -4.90
C LYS A 175 7.25 -17.13 -3.96
N GLY A 176 6.57 -18.25 -3.72
CA GLY A 176 5.39 -18.33 -2.85
C GLY A 176 5.69 -17.85 -1.43
N PHE A 177 6.75 -18.38 -0.82
CA PHE A 177 7.14 -18.04 0.55
C PHE A 177 7.50 -16.56 0.69
N SER A 178 8.29 -16.01 -0.25
CA SER A 178 8.65 -14.59 -0.22
C SER A 178 7.44 -13.66 -0.38
N MET A 179 6.46 -14.03 -1.23
CA MET A 179 5.23 -13.25 -1.38
C MET A 179 4.41 -13.28 -0.09
N PHE A 180 4.27 -14.46 0.52
CA PHE A 180 3.55 -14.64 1.78
C PHE A 180 4.16 -13.81 2.91
N ILE A 181 5.46 -13.95 3.17
CA ILE A 181 6.14 -13.21 4.24
C ILE A 181 6.13 -11.70 3.97
N SER A 182 6.36 -11.27 2.72
CA SER A 182 6.28 -9.85 2.36
C SER A 182 4.87 -9.28 2.61
N GLY A 183 3.81 -10.04 2.31
CA GLY A 183 2.43 -9.68 2.63
C GLY A 183 2.18 -9.57 4.13
N ILE A 184 2.58 -10.57 4.92
CA ILE A 184 2.39 -10.56 6.38
C ILE A 184 3.07 -9.36 7.04
N VAL A 185 4.33 -9.08 6.68
CA VAL A 185 5.07 -7.94 7.24
C VAL A 185 4.44 -6.61 6.80
N PHE A 186 3.97 -6.52 5.55
CA PHE A 186 3.22 -5.36 5.07
C PHE A 186 1.92 -5.16 5.88
N GLY A 187 1.17 -6.23 6.15
CA GLY A 187 -0.02 -6.16 7.00
C GLY A 187 0.31 -5.76 8.45
N GLY A 188 1.42 -6.25 8.99
CA GLY A 188 1.86 -6.00 10.36
C GLY A 188 2.08 -4.52 10.69
N VAL A 189 2.48 -3.71 9.72
CA VAL A 189 2.65 -2.25 9.91
C VAL A 189 1.35 -1.46 9.76
N HIS A 190 0.25 -2.11 9.36
CA HIS A 190 -1.07 -1.49 9.16
C HIS A 190 -2.04 -1.88 10.28
N PHE A 191 -1.82 -1.30 11.47
CA PHE A 191 -2.66 -1.52 12.65
C PHE A 191 -4.14 -1.19 12.37
N GLY A 192 -5.05 -2.10 12.75
CA GLY A 192 -6.49 -1.98 12.47
C GLY A 192 -6.93 -2.44 11.05
N GLY A 193 -5.99 -2.79 10.17
CA GLY A 193 -6.25 -3.26 8.81
C GLY A 193 -5.38 -4.46 8.38
N PHE A 194 -4.84 -5.21 9.34
CA PHE A 194 -3.82 -6.24 9.10
C PHE A 194 -4.18 -7.21 7.97
N ILE A 195 -5.36 -7.84 8.02
CA ILE A 195 -5.74 -8.89 7.07
C ILE A 195 -5.86 -8.31 5.65
N SER A 196 -6.59 -7.20 5.48
CA SER A 196 -6.78 -6.57 4.18
C SER A 196 -5.46 -6.03 3.60
N ALA A 197 -4.62 -5.44 4.46
CA ALA A 197 -3.28 -4.99 4.08
C ALA A 197 -2.36 -6.16 3.72
N ALA A 198 -2.41 -7.28 4.44
CA ALA A 198 -1.59 -8.46 4.15
C ALA A 198 -1.95 -9.10 2.81
N ILE A 199 -3.25 -9.22 2.50
CA ILE A 199 -3.75 -9.69 1.20
C ILE A 199 -3.29 -8.74 0.10
N MET A 200 -3.43 -7.43 0.29
CA MET A 200 -2.97 -6.45 -0.69
C MET A 200 -1.45 -6.52 -0.89
N GLY A 201 -0.69 -6.65 0.20
CA GLY A 201 0.77 -6.80 0.17
C GLY A 201 1.21 -8.04 -0.61
N PHE A 202 0.50 -9.16 -0.47
CA PHE A 202 0.71 -10.37 -1.27
C PHE A 202 0.44 -10.13 -2.76
N ILE A 203 -0.70 -9.50 -3.10
CA ILE A 203 -1.08 -9.20 -4.48
C ILE A 203 -0.04 -8.29 -5.15
N LEU A 204 0.41 -7.25 -4.45
CA LEU A 204 1.43 -6.33 -4.94
C LEU A 204 2.79 -7.03 -5.13
N ALA A 205 3.17 -7.94 -4.24
CA ALA A 205 4.36 -8.78 -4.40
C ALA A 205 4.26 -9.70 -5.63
N TYR A 206 3.10 -10.30 -5.86
CA TYR A 206 2.83 -11.11 -7.05
C TYR A 206 2.96 -10.31 -8.35
N ILE A 207 2.34 -9.12 -8.41
CA ILE A 207 2.40 -8.24 -9.58
C ILE A 207 3.83 -7.76 -9.82
N TYR A 208 4.57 -7.41 -8.77
CA TYR A 208 5.97 -7.03 -8.89
C TYR A 208 6.84 -8.18 -9.43
N GLU A 209 6.67 -9.40 -8.94
CA GLU A 209 7.39 -10.58 -9.43
C GLU A 209 7.07 -10.89 -10.89
N LYS A 210 5.80 -10.71 -11.29
CA LYS A 210 5.34 -10.99 -12.66
C LYS A 210 5.81 -9.94 -13.65
N GLU A 211 5.70 -8.66 -13.29
CA GLU A 211 5.96 -7.56 -14.22
C GLU A 211 7.41 -7.08 -14.18
N GLU A 212 8.16 -7.40 -13.11
CA GLU A 212 9.52 -6.96 -12.83
C GLU A 212 9.70 -5.43 -12.88
N LYS A 213 8.61 -4.69 -12.65
CA LYS A 213 8.55 -3.24 -12.70
C LYS A 213 7.97 -2.70 -11.40
N LEU A 214 8.68 -1.78 -10.76
CA LEU A 214 8.25 -1.16 -9.51
C LEU A 214 7.15 -0.10 -9.71
N ALA A 215 7.09 0.53 -10.89
CA ALA A 215 6.08 1.55 -11.19
C ALA A 215 4.65 0.98 -11.13
N ILE A 216 4.44 -0.25 -11.58
CA ILE A 216 3.10 -0.88 -11.62
C ILE A 216 2.51 -1.07 -10.22
N PRO A 217 3.19 -1.72 -9.24
CA PRO A 217 2.66 -1.82 -7.88
C PRO A 217 2.53 -0.45 -7.19
N ILE A 218 3.43 0.52 -7.46
CA ILE A 218 3.28 1.90 -6.94
C ILE A 218 1.96 2.52 -7.41
N ILE A 219 1.70 2.50 -8.73
CA ILE A 219 0.48 3.09 -9.31
C ILE A 219 -0.75 2.34 -8.80
N LEU A 220 -0.71 1.01 -8.75
CA LEU A 220 -1.82 0.21 -8.25
C LEU A 220 -2.13 0.52 -6.77
N HIS A 221 -1.10 0.64 -5.94
CA HIS A 221 -1.25 1.00 -4.54
C HIS A 221 -1.81 2.43 -4.38
N ALA A 222 -1.30 3.39 -5.14
CA ALA A 222 -1.82 4.76 -5.20
C ALA A 222 -3.29 4.81 -5.61
N LEU A 223 -3.70 4.03 -6.63
CA LEU A 223 -5.10 3.91 -7.06
C LEU A 223 -5.98 3.36 -5.94
N LYS A 224 -5.56 2.26 -5.30
CA LYS A 224 -6.29 1.68 -4.16
C LYS A 224 -6.44 2.68 -3.02
N ASN A 225 -5.38 3.40 -2.66
CA ASN A 225 -5.45 4.39 -1.58
C ASN A 225 -6.34 5.58 -1.96
N SER A 226 -6.27 6.04 -3.20
CA SER A 226 -7.17 7.07 -3.73
C SER A 226 -8.63 6.64 -3.63
N THR A 227 -8.97 5.39 -3.97
CA THR A 227 -10.33 4.85 -3.80
C THR A 227 -10.76 4.85 -2.34
N ALA A 228 -9.88 4.44 -1.42
CA ALA A 228 -10.20 4.47 0.01
C ALA A 228 -10.47 5.90 0.51
N VAL A 229 -9.67 6.87 0.09
CA VAL A 229 -9.86 8.30 0.40
C VAL A 229 -11.19 8.81 -0.15
N ILE A 230 -11.54 8.48 -1.40
CA ILE A 230 -12.82 8.88 -2.01
C ILE A 230 -14.00 8.31 -1.22
N ILE A 231 -13.93 7.03 -0.81
CA ILE A 231 -14.99 6.41 0.00
C ILE A 231 -15.15 7.13 1.35
N VAL A 232 -14.04 7.47 2.01
CA VAL A 232 -14.08 8.21 3.29
C VAL A 232 -14.63 9.62 3.09
N LEU A 233 -14.23 10.30 2.02
CA LEU A 233 -14.76 11.63 1.68
C LEU A 233 -16.27 11.58 1.46
N ILE A 234 -16.79 10.63 0.68
CA ILE A 234 -18.23 10.46 0.48
C ILE A 234 -18.95 10.22 1.81
N ARG A 235 -18.40 9.36 2.68
CA ARG A 235 -18.94 9.08 4.02
C ARG A 235 -18.90 10.28 4.98
N SER A 236 -18.08 11.29 4.71
CA SER A 236 -18.04 12.50 5.53
C SER A 236 -19.20 13.47 5.24
N PHE A 237 -19.92 13.26 4.13
CA PHE A 237 -21.04 14.10 3.68
C PHE A 237 -22.43 13.48 3.87
N ILE A 238 -22.51 12.24 4.33
CA ILE A 238 -23.76 11.49 4.55
C ILE A 238 -23.87 11.07 6.02
#